data_AF-A0A1T1ASK5-F1
#
_entry.id   AF-A0A1T1ASK5-F1
#
_cell.length_a   1.000
_cell.length_b   1.000
_cell.length_c   1.000
_cell.angle_alpha   90.00
_cell.angle_beta   90.00
_cell.angle_gamma   90.00
#
_symmetry.space_group_name_H-M   'P 1'
#
loop_
_entity.id
_entity.type
_entity.pdbx_description
1 polymer ?
#
loop_
_entity_poly.entity_id
_entity_poly.type
_entity_poly.pdbx_seq_one_letter_code
_entity_poly.pdbx_strand_id
1 'polypeptide(L)'
;MTVDSGADAPCVISREAGDKTKGFRFQKLRAAIRFLQRIDSNREGLVHCAMELLEDSVLIDGSCGAAISGEENKYYGSSLSFNSSAIKNTVVAFLDLYFTFGRTSDLKLGVYASATVAQERISAELRKELGINSEQSLYRILDKLAKNQSLTTDELAITRFLVTEEYVEQYSKKKSGGFQSMLKALTAKDFRTFLEGIDWSITDETNETLEQSALDAIRSSRLFTHRHANLETYLLSTLLDELEKRSAKPVPSDRLLNTDTLKNIFNEILLGSNAEFRVEDPAVEHWDALTANDFRNLEEKILSVCPNFSSSKLKVLARVCALARNVEQEGQREMKGMLRRILDVCETELLGMPSVQAMTEQEVLDAIDHLSKVAEQHVLTLRATYRYKQRDHHSIKGAVLTLFDDCFLALDEAPNGK
;
A
#
# COMPACT_ATOMS: atom_id res chain seq x y z
N MET A 1 54.71 -8.55 -29.73
CA MET A 1 54.25 -9.01 -28.40
C MET A 1 54.30 -7.81 -27.46
N THR A 2 53.18 -7.11 -27.36
CA THR A 2 52.90 -6.15 -26.28
C THR A 2 51.41 -6.21 -26.10
N VAL A 3 50.99 -6.81 -25.00
CA VAL A 3 49.60 -7.02 -24.61
C VAL A 3 49.11 -5.72 -24.00
N ASP A 4 48.05 -5.18 -24.57
CA ASP A 4 47.33 -4.01 -24.08
C ASP A 4 46.40 -4.45 -22.95
N SER A 5 46.64 -3.95 -21.73
CA SER A 5 45.82 -4.24 -20.56
C SER A 5 44.87 -3.07 -20.30
N GLY A 6 43.75 -3.05 -21.03
CA GLY A 6 42.61 -2.21 -20.71
C GLY A 6 41.87 -2.78 -19.51
N ALA A 7 42.10 -2.20 -18.33
CA ALA A 7 41.24 -2.41 -17.18
C ALA A 7 40.09 -1.39 -17.24
N ASP A 8 38.90 -1.86 -17.60
CA ASP A 8 37.64 -1.13 -17.41
C ASP A 8 37.47 -0.83 -15.92
N ALA A 9 37.64 0.43 -15.55
CA ALA A 9 37.24 0.90 -14.23
C ALA A 9 35.70 0.84 -14.16
N PRO A 10 35.11 0.15 -13.16
CA PRO A 10 33.66 0.07 -13.05
C PRO A 10 33.09 1.47 -12.86
N CYS A 11 32.17 1.83 -13.75
CA CYS A 11 31.38 3.06 -13.68
C CYS A 11 30.72 3.14 -12.29
N VAL A 12 31.18 4.08 -11.46
CA VAL A 12 30.57 4.39 -10.17
C VAL A 12 29.16 4.90 -10.46
N ILE A 13 28.16 4.04 -10.26
CA ILE A 13 26.75 4.42 -10.30
C ILE A 13 26.58 5.54 -9.26
N SER A 14 26.10 6.71 -9.70
CA SER A 14 25.90 7.87 -8.84
C SER A 14 24.92 7.51 -7.71
N ARG A 15 25.45 7.40 -6.47
CA ARG A 15 24.68 7.09 -5.26
C ARG A 15 23.62 8.16 -4.95
N GLU A 16 23.77 9.37 -5.49
CA GLU A 16 22.84 10.49 -5.29
C GLU A 16 21.42 10.20 -5.81
N ALA A 17 21.28 9.45 -6.91
CA ALA A 17 19.97 9.10 -7.45
C ALA A 17 19.20 8.16 -6.50
N GLY A 18 19.91 7.22 -5.86
CA GLY A 18 19.34 6.31 -4.86
C GLY A 18 18.88 7.05 -3.60
N ASP A 19 19.68 7.99 -3.10
CA ASP A 19 19.36 8.75 -1.88
C ASP A 19 18.20 9.73 -2.09
N LYS A 20 18.11 10.39 -3.26
CA LYS A 20 16.96 11.23 -3.62
C LYS A 20 15.66 10.43 -3.70
N THR A 21 15.71 9.23 -4.30
CA THR A 21 14.55 8.35 -4.42
C THR A 21 14.06 7.88 -3.04
N LYS A 22 14.99 7.62 -2.11
CA LYS A 22 14.66 7.27 -0.72
C LYS A 22 13.99 8.42 0.03
N GLY A 23 14.50 9.64 -0.12
CA GLY A 23 13.90 10.84 0.50
C GLY A 23 12.48 11.10 -0.01
N PHE A 24 12.26 10.96 -1.32
CA PHE A 24 10.93 11.14 -1.89
C PHE A 24 9.94 10.06 -1.43
N ARG A 25 10.35 8.79 -1.35
CA ARG A 25 9.52 7.72 -0.79
C ARG A 25 9.14 8.02 0.68
N PHE A 26 10.11 8.49 1.47
CA PHE A 26 9.90 8.85 2.87
C PHE A 26 8.84 9.95 3.02
N GLN A 27 8.95 11.02 2.21
CA GLN A 27 7.96 12.10 2.16
C GLN A 27 6.55 11.59 1.82
N LYS A 28 6.42 10.74 0.79
CA LYS A 28 5.13 10.16 0.38
C LYS A 28 4.49 9.33 1.49
N LEU A 29 5.27 8.42 2.09
CA LEU A 29 4.81 7.57 3.19
C LEU A 29 4.36 8.40 4.38
N ARG A 30 5.14 9.41 4.76
CA ARG A 30 4.80 10.29 5.89
C ARG A 30 3.52 11.08 5.63
N ALA A 31 3.36 11.65 4.43
CA ALA A 31 2.14 12.36 4.04
C ALA A 31 0.91 11.44 4.12
N ALA A 32 1.02 10.20 3.63
CA ALA A 32 -0.06 9.21 3.69
C ALA A 32 -0.45 8.86 5.14
N ILE A 33 0.53 8.59 6.01
CA ILE A 33 0.29 8.30 7.44
C ILE A 33 -0.44 9.46 8.11
N ARG A 34 0.07 10.68 7.95
CA ARG A 34 -0.54 11.89 8.54
C ARG A 34 -1.98 12.07 8.08
N PHE A 35 -2.22 11.85 6.80
CA PHE A 35 -3.55 12.00 6.23
C PHE A 35 -4.55 10.96 6.77
N LEU A 36 -4.16 9.67 6.78
CA LEU A 36 -4.97 8.59 7.33
C LEU A 36 -5.32 8.82 8.80
N GLN A 37 -4.30 9.06 9.63
CA GLN A 37 -4.47 9.31 11.07
C GLN A 37 -5.38 10.52 11.34
N ARG A 38 -5.26 11.58 10.52
CA ARG A 38 -6.08 12.78 10.70
C ARG A 38 -7.53 12.54 10.31
N ILE A 39 -7.81 11.79 9.26
CA ILE A 39 -9.18 11.43 8.85
C ILE A 39 -9.90 10.58 9.91
N ASP A 40 -9.16 9.74 10.62
CA ASP A 40 -9.73 8.93 11.71
C ASP A 40 -10.00 9.76 12.97
N SER A 41 -9.13 10.75 13.23
CA SER A 41 -9.29 11.70 14.33
C SER A 41 -10.40 12.72 14.06
N ASN A 42 -10.60 13.10 12.80
CA ASN A 42 -11.64 14.03 12.36
C ASN A 42 -12.75 13.29 11.61
N ARG A 43 -13.70 12.75 12.37
CA ARG A 43 -14.76 11.88 11.80
C ARG A 43 -15.80 12.63 10.98
N GLU A 44 -16.08 13.88 11.34
CA GLU A 44 -17.18 14.68 10.77
C GLU A 44 -16.71 15.72 9.75
N GLY A 45 -15.43 16.09 9.77
CA GLY A 45 -14.87 17.09 8.87
C GLY A 45 -14.26 16.52 7.60
N LEU A 46 -14.01 17.44 6.65
CA LEU A 46 -13.24 17.17 5.44
C LEU A 46 -11.77 17.51 5.71
N VAL A 47 -10.91 16.51 5.55
CA VAL A 47 -9.46 16.69 5.64
C VAL A 47 -8.92 16.71 4.21
N HIS A 48 -8.02 17.65 3.95
CA HIS A 48 -7.23 17.71 2.73
C HIS A 48 -5.76 17.45 3.03
N CYS A 49 -5.06 16.79 2.12
CA CYS A 49 -3.63 16.59 2.14
C CYS A 49 -3.04 16.98 0.78
N ALA A 50 -1.88 17.64 0.79
CA ALA A 50 -1.09 17.83 -0.41
C ALA A 50 0.40 17.66 -0.07
N MET A 51 1.16 17.20 -1.05
CA MET A 51 2.61 17.23 -1.02
C MET A 51 3.13 18.46 -1.74
N GLU A 52 4.28 18.97 -1.30
CA GLU A 52 5.04 20.04 -1.97
C GLU A 52 4.25 21.35 -2.16
N LEU A 53 3.26 21.63 -1.30
CA LEU A 53 2.37 22.79 -1.43
C LEU A 53 2.76 23.98 -0.54
N LEU A 54 2.95 23.73 0.75
CA LEU A 54 3.41 24.74 1.72
C LEU A 54 4.86 24.44 2.14
N GLU A 55 5.09 23.17 2.42
CA GLU A 55 6.35 22.48 2.70
C GLU A 55 6.29 21.11 2.00
N ASP A 56 7.12 20.15 2.40
CA ASP A 56 7.09 18.77 1.89
C ASP A 56 5.68 18.14 1.95
N SER A 57 4.93 18.39 3.03
CA SER A 57 3.52 17.99 3.12
C SER A 57 2.67 18.94 3.95
N VAL A 58 1.41 19.09 3.57
CA VAL A 58 0.43 19.92 4.28
C VAL A 58 -0.88 19.17 4.48
N LEU A 59 -1.48 19.37 5.66
CA LEU A 59 -2.86 19.00 5.96
C LEU A 59 -3.70 20.26 6.14
N ILE A 60 -4.93 20.26 5.62
CA ILE A 60 -5.90 21.32 5.85
C ILE A 60 -7.15 20.69 6.43
N ASP A 61 -7.60 21.19 7.57
CA ASP A 61 -8.73 20.64 8.31
C ASP A 61 -9.50 21.77 9.02
N GLY A 62 -10.75 22.00 8.60
CA GLY A 62 -11.60 23.06 9.15
C GLY A 62 -12.27 22.75 10.49
N SER A 63 -12.02 21.59 11.12
CA SER A 63 -12.85 21.10 12.23
C SER A 63 -12.28 21.28 13.64
N CYS A 64 -10.96 21.46 13.84
CA CYS A 64 -10.44 21.74 15.19
C CYS A 64 -9.02 22.35 15.25
N GLY A 65 -8.92 23.47 15.97
CA GLY A 65 -7.67 24.02 16.50
C GLY A 65 -6.83 24.77 15.47
N ALA A 66 -6.03 24.04 14.70
CA ALA A 66 -5.21 24.58 13.61
C ALA A 66 -5.83 24.19 12.27
N ALA A 67 -6.18 25.19 11.45
CA ALA A 67 -6.79 24.97 10.14
C ALA A 67 -5.80 24.36 9.13
N ILE A 68 -4.49 24.59 9.31
CA ILE A 68 -3.43 24.20 8.39
C ILE A 68 -2.26 23.62 9.19
N SER A 69 -1.75 22.46 8.76
CA SER A 69 -0.56 21.84 9.35
C SER A 69 0.48 21.47 8.29
N GLY A 70 1.58 22.21 8.24
CA GLY A 70 2.74 21.91 7.39
C GLY A 70 3.76 21.04 8.10
N GLU A 71 4.41 20.11 7.39
CA GLU A 71 5.52 19.30 7.91
C GLU A 71 6.66 19.24 6.89
N GLU A 72 7.88 19.43 7.41
CA GLU A 72 9.15 19.28 6.71
C GLU A 72 9.76 17.92 7.02
N ASN A 73 10.11 17.15 5.98
CA ASN A 73 10.49 15.74 6.11
C ASN A 73 11.95 15.52 5.72
N LYS A 74 12.73 14.95 6.62
CA LYS A 74 14.18 14.87 6.49
C LYS A 74 14.68 13.43 6.65
N TYR A 75 15.12 12.81 5.55
CA TYR A 75 15.69 11.46 5.59
C TYR A 75 17.23 11.50 5.56
N TYR A 76 17.87 11.35 6.72
CA TYR A 76 19.33 11.40 6.84
C TYR A 76 19.90 10.14 7.49
N GLY A 77 21.00 9.62 6.95
CA GLY A 77 21.79 8.58 7.62
C GLY A 77 22.71 9.12 8.73
N SER A 78 22.90 10.44 8.80
CA SER A 78 23.79 11.12 9.73
C SER A 78 23.03 11.81 10.87
N SER A 79 23.70 12.02 12.00
CA SER A 79 23.10 12.72 13.13
C SER A 79 22.77 14.19 12.83
N LEU A 80 21.65 14.67 13.36
CA LEU A 80 21.22 16.06 13.29
C LEU A 80 21.41 16.76 14.64
N SER A 81 21.76 18.03 14.59
CA SER A 81 21.73 18.93 15.74
C SER A 81 20.96 20.19 15.33
N PHE A 82 20.58 21.05 16.27
CA PHE A 82 19.93 22.31 15.95
C PHE A 82 20.80 23.20 15.03
N ASN A 83 22.13 23.08 15.13
CA ASN A 83 23.07 23.82 14.29
C ASN A 83 23.34 23.16 12.92
N SER A 84 22.70 22.03 12.61
CA SER A 84 22.80 21.42 11.28
C SER A 84 22.09 22.32 10.26
N SER A 85 22.68 22.47 9.06
CA SER A 85 22.11 23.29 7.98
C SER A 85 20.67 22.90 7.65
N ALA A 86 20.37 21.61 7.62
CA ALA A 86 19.02 21.09 7.40
C ALA A 86 17.99 21.67 8.39
N ILE A 87 18.30 21.69 9.68
CA ILE A 87 17.39 22.20 10.72
C ILE A 87 17.29 23.72 10.63
N LYS A 88 18.41 24.43 10.49
CA LYS A 88 18.39 25.90 10.38
C LYS A 88 17.58 26.36 9.16
N ASN A 89 17.73 25.68 8.01
CA ASN A 89 16.97 25.99 6.79
C ASN A 89 15.47 25.82 7.00
N THR A 90 15.04 24.72 7.63
CA THR A 90 13.64 24.47 7.95
C THR A 90 13.08 25.50 8.93
N VAL A 91 13.83 25.88 9.97
CA VAL A 91 13.37 26.93 10.91
C VAL A 91 13.24 28.30 10.22
N VAL A 92 14.12 28.62 9.26
CA VAL A 92 14.01 29.83 8.43
C VAL A 92 12.74 29.80 7.57
N ALA A 93 12.47 28.69 6.87
CA ALA A 93 11.23 28.52 6.09
C ALA A 93 9.98 28.64 6.97
N PHE A 94 10.00 28.04 8.16
CA PHE A 94 8.93 28.13 9.13
C PHE A 94 8.70 29.54 9.67
N LEU A 95 9.75 30.34 9.85
CA LEU A 95 9.61 31.75 10.20
C LEU A 95 8.92 32.53 9.08
N ASP A 96 9.27 32.26 7.83
CA ASP A 96 8.60 32.90 6.69
C ASP A 96 7.11 32.59 6.66
N LEU A 97 6.73 31.34 6.89
CA LEU A 97 5.34 30.95 7.02
C LEU A 97 4.67 31.59 8.24
N TYR A 98 5.30 31.53 9.40
CA TYR A 98 4.76 32.10 10.64
C TYR A 98 4.46 33.60 10.50
N PHE A 99 5.34 34.35 9.82
CA PHE A 99 5.11 35.76 9.53
C PHE A 99 4.07 35.98 8.43
N THR A 100 4.08 35.17 7.37
CA THR A 100 3.10 35.26 6.27
C THR A 100 1.67 35.02 6.77
N PHE A 101 1.49 34.05 7.68
CA PHE A 101 0.20 33.72 8.30
C PHE A 101 -0.15 34.61 9.49
N GLY A 102 0.59 35.70 9.71
CA GLY A 102 0.25 36.70 10.74
C GLY A 102 0.35 36.17 12.18
N ARG A 103 1.16 35.14 12.43
CA ARG A 103 1.37 34.53 13.76
C ARG A 103 0.10 33.94 14.38
N THR A 104 -0.79 33.44 13.54
CA THR A 104 -2.04 32.81 13.96
C THR A 104 -1.80 31.43 14.56
N SER A 105 -2.69 30.99 15.46
CA SER A 105 -2.73 29.61 15.95
C SER A 105 -3.27 28.62 14.92
N ASP A 106 -3.77 29.13 13.79
CA ASP A 106 -4.36 28.34 12.71
C ASP A 106 -3.31 27.55 11.91
N LEU A 107 -2.03 27.94 12.02
CA LEU A 107 -0.91 27.25 11.41
C LEU A 107 -0.15 26.43 12.46
N LYS A 108 -0.07 25.11 12.25
CA LYS A 108 0.82 24.21 13.00
C LYS A 108 1.96 23.74 12.10
N LEU A 109 3.19 23.82 12.58
CA LEU A 109 4.39 23.40 11.84
C LEU A 109 5.01 22.19 12.52
N GLY A 110 5.61 21.29 11.74
CA GLY A 110 6.24 20.09 12.26
C GLY A 110 7.50 19.70 11.49
N VAL A 111 8.44 19.09 12.17
CA VAL A 111 9.63 18.48 11.58
C VAL A 111 9.54 16.98 11.82
N TYR A 112 9.63 16.20 10.74
CA TYR A 112 9.73 14.75 10.82
C TYR A 112 11.05 14.29 10.20
N ALA A 113 11.95 13.75 11.01
CA ALA A 113 13.25 13.32 10.52
C ALA A 113 13.58 11.90 10.93
N SER A 114 14.05 11.11 9.98
CA SER A 114 14.82 9.90 10.25
C SER A 114 16.28 10.31 10.44
N ALA A 115 16.74 10.43 11.69
CA ALA A 115 18.11 10.72 12.06
C ALA A 115 18.36 10.45 13.56
N THR A 116 19.61 10.26 13.95
CA THR A 116 19.99 10.35 15.37
C THR A 116 20.20 11.81 15.78
N VAL A 117 20.04 12.13 17.06
CA VAL A 117 20.28 13.49 17.57
C VAL A 117 21.70 13.64 18.11
N ALA A 118 22.46 14.59 17.58
CA ALA A 118 23.78 14.99 18.05
C ALA A 118 23.71 16.23 18.95
N GLN A 119 24.78 16.43 19.74
CA GLN A 119 24.94 17.63 20.55
C GLN A 119 25.40 18.83 19.68
N GLU A 120 24.87 20.02 19.96
CA GLU A 120 25.30 21.24 19.28
C GLU A 120 26.61 21.73 19.90
N ARG A 121 27.68 21.77 19.09
CA ARG A 121 28.93 22.41 19.48
C ARG A 121 28.86 23.91 19.21
N ILE A 122 29.01 24.69 20.27
CA ILE A 122 29.03 26.17 20.22
C ILE A 122 30.45 26.65 20.47
N SER A 123 30.92 27.63 19.69
CA SER A 123 32.26 28.19 19.82
C SER A 123 32.37 29.09 21.06
N ALA A 124 33.59 29.29 21.57
CA ALA A 124 33.81 30.15 22.73
C ALA A 124 33.54 31.63 22.38
N GLU A 125 33.85 32.01 21.14
CA GLU A 125 33.62 33.33 20.58
C GLU A 125 32.14 33.66 20.58
N LEU A 126 31.30 32.74 20.10
CA LEU A 126 29.85 32.92 20.08
C LEU A 126 29.26 33.01 21.50
N ARG A 127 29.72 32.15 22.43
CA ARG A 127 29.27 32.25 23.83
C ARG A 127 29.58 33.62 24.44
N LYS A 128 30.78 34.15 24.17
CA LYS A 128 31.20 35.46 24.65
C LYS A 128 30.36 36.59 24.05
N GLU A 129 30.06 36.53 22.75
CA GLU A 129 29.20 37.50 22.07
C GLU A 129 27.80 37.56 22.67
N LEU A 130 27.24 36.40 23.04
CA LEU A 130 25.95 36.28 23.69
C LEU A 130 25.96 36.57 25.20
N GLY A 131 27.11 36.89 25.79
CA GLY A 131 27.26 37.14 27.22
C GLY A 131 27.06 35.89 28.10
N ILE A 132 27.27 34.70 27.54
CA ILE A 132 27.10 33.41 28.23
C ILE A 132 28.42 33.08 28.96
N ASN A 133 28.40 33.16 30.28
CA ASN A 133 29.57 32.93 31.15
C ASN A 133 29.83 31.44 31.47
N SER A 134 29.39 30.52 30.60
CA SER A 134 29.51 29.08 30.79
C SER A 134 30.66 28.47 29.97
N GLU A 135 31.45 27.61 30.60
CA GLU A 135 32.46 26.77 29.94
C GLU A 135 31.84 25.62 29.11
N GLN A 136 30.52 25.43 29.21
CA GLN A 136 29.79 24.43 28.44
C GLN A 136 29.87 24.74 26.94
N SER A 137 30.46 23.81 26.19
CA SER A 137 30.60 23.91 24.73
C SER A 137 29.67 23.01 23.93
N LEU A 138 29.03 22.05 24.58
CA LEU A 138 28.10 21.09 23.98
C LEU A 138 26.71 21.31 24.57
N TYR A 139 25.73 21.51 23.70
CA TYR A 139 24.33 21.70 24.07
C TYR A 139 23.48 20.56 23.52
N ARG A 140 22.23 20.47 24.00
CA ARG A 140 21.24 19.43 23.61
C ARG A 140 19.94 20.07 23.17
N ILE A 141 20.02 21.14 22.37
CA ILE A 141 18.89 21.99 22.00
C ILE A 141 17.86 21.18 21.22
N LEU A 142 18.28 20.51 20.14
CA LEU A 142 17.35 19.72 19.32
C LEU A 142 16.77 18.54 20.11
N ASP A 143 17.56 17.88 20.95
CA ASP A 143 17.11 16.77 21.79
C ASP A 143 16.05 17.22 22.81
N LYS A 144 16.20 18.42 23.39
CA LYS A 144 15.20 19.02 24.27
C LYS A 144 13.91 19.34 23.52
N LEU A 145 14.01 19.96 22.34
CA LEU A 145 12.86 20.27 21.50
C LEU A 145 12.08 19.00 21.10
N ALA A 146 12.78 17.96 20.64
CA ALA A 146 12.18 16.66 20.29
C ALA A 146 11.51 15.95 21.49
N LYS A 147 11.92 16.26 22.72
CA LYS A 147 11.34 15.72 23.96
C LYS A 147 10.34 16.66 24.62
N ASN A 148 9.96 17.76 23.96
CA ASN A 148 9.09 18.80 24.51
C ASN A 148 9.59 19.36 25.85
N GLN A 149 10.92 19.51 26.00
CA GLN A 149 11.56 20.10 27.16
C GLN A 149 11.86 21.58 26.92
N SER A 150 11.57 22.43 27.90
CA SER A 150 11.83 23.87 27.79
C SER A 150 13.34 24.16 27.70
N LEU A 151 13.71 25.05 26.78
CA LEU A 151 15.07 25.56 26.65
C LEU A 151 15.41 26.55 27.78
N THR A 152 16.64 26.55 28.25
CA THR A 152 17.15 27.60 29.16
C THR A 152 17.23 28.96 28.45
N THR A 153 17.47 30.04 29.20
CA THR A 153 17.68 31.37 28.63
C THR A 153 18.88 31.39 27.67
N ASP A 154 19.99 30.74 28.05
CA ASP A 154 21.20 30.66 27.24
C ASP A 154 20.97 29.84 25.97
N GLU A 155 20.30 28.68 26.08
CA GLU A 155 19.95 27.84 24.92
C GLU A 155 19.05 28.61 23.95
N LEU A 156 18.05 29.34 24.45
CA LEU A 156 17.17 30.16 23.62
C LEU A 156 17.94 31.29 22.91
N ALA A 157 18.90 31.92 23.60
CA ALA A 157 19.75 32.96 23.01
C ALA A 157 20.64 32.39 21.89
N ILE A 158 21.25 31.23 22.13
CA ILE A 158 22.04 30.50 21.12
C ILE A 158 21.17 30.17 19.90
N THR A 159 20.02 29.52 20.11
CA THR A 159 19.07 29.16 19.04
C THR A 159 18.68 30.39 18.22
N ARG A 160 18.32 31.49 18.89
CA ARG A 160 17.92 32.72 18.21
C ARG A 160 19.04 33.30 17.37
N PHE A 161 20.27 33.30 17.88
CA PHE A 161 21.43 33.77 17.13
C PHE A 161 21.65 32.93 15.87
N LEU A 162 21.73 31.61 16.02
CA LEU A 162 21.97 30.68 14.90
C LEU A 162 20.94 30.82 13.79
N VAL A 163 19.66 30.96 14.15
CA VAL A 163 18.57 31.15 13.19
C VAL A 163 18.64 32.54 12.54
N THR A 164 18.98 33.58 13.30
CA THR A 164 19.08 34.95 12.76
C THR A 164 20.22 35.08 11.77
N GLU A 165 21.38 34.49 12.08
CA GLU A 165 22.52 34.46 11.16
C GLU A 165 22.16 33.71 9.87
N GLU A 166 21.57 32.51 9.98
CA GLU A 166 21.14 31.75 8.80
C GLU A 166 20.13 32.54 7.96
N TYR A 167 19.14 33.17 8.60
CA TYR A 167 18.13 33.96 7.91
C TYR A 167 18.77 35.12 7.14
N VAL A 168 19.68 35.87 7.77
CA VAL A 168 20.39 36.98 7.13
C VAL A 168 21.25 36.47 5.98
N GLU A 169 21.98 35.36 6.17
CA GLU A 169 22.82 34.79 5.12
C GLU A 169 21.98 34.38 3.90
N GLN A 170 20.89 33.63 4.09
CA GLN A 170 20.04 33.18 2.99
C GLN A 170 19.40 34.34 2.21
N TYR A 171 18.96 35.38 2.91
CA TYR A 171 18.32 36.54 2.29
C TYR A 171 19.31 37.58 1.74
N SER A 172 20.57 37.59 2.17
CA SER A 172 21.63 38.41 1.57
C SER A 172 21.85 38.08 0.08
N LYS A 173 21.55 36.84 -0.31
CA LYS A 173 21.68 36.31 -1.68
C LYS A 173 20.42 36.57 -2.53
N LYS A 174 19.34 37.10 -1.95
CA LYS A 174 18.03 37.29 -2.60
C LYS A 174 17.74 38.78 -2.82
N LYS A 175 16.82 39.08 -3.75
CA LYS A 175 16.41 40.47 -4.06
C LYS A 175 15.54 41.10 -2.96
N SER A 176 14.79 40.30 -2.22
CA SER A 176 14.00 40.75 -1.06
C SER A 176 14.77 40.46 0.23
N GLY A 177 14.72 41.35 1.21
CA GLY A 177 15.27 41.10 2.55
C GLY A 177 14.39 40.20 3.44
N GLY A 178 13.37 39.54 2.88
CA GLY A 178 12.41 38.73 3.62
C GLY A 178 11.73 39.51 4.75
N PHE A 179 11.58 38.87 5.90
CA PHE A 179 10.97 39.40 7.11
C PHE A 179 11.99 39.77 8.20
N GLN A 180 13.22 40.14 7.82
CA GLN A 180 14.29 40.47 8.77
C GLN A 180 13.88 41.49 9.84
N SER A 181 13.13 42.53 9.49
CA SER A 181 12.66 43.54 10.45
C SER A 181 11.73 42.92 11.51
N MET A 182 10.85 42.00 11.10
CA MET A 182 9.96 41.30 12.02
C MET A 182 10.71 40.31 12.91
N LEU A 183 11.72 39.62 12.37
CA LEU A 183 12.59 38.73 13.15
C LEU A 183 13.37 39.51 14.21
N LYS A 184 13.94 40.67 13.85
CA LYS A 184 14.64 41.54 14.80
C LYS A 184 13.71 42.07 15.91
N ALA A 185 12.47 42.41 15.58
CA ALA A 185 11.47 42.90 16.53
C ALA A 185 10.85 41.81 17.41
N LEU A 186 11.04 40.53 17.08
CA LEU A 186 10.47 39.41 17.84
C LEU A 186 11.02 39.41 19.27
N THR A 187 10.20 39.31 20.30
CA THR A 187 10.74 39.23 21.68
C THR A 187 11.30 37.84 21.96
N ALA A 188 12.10 37.67 23.02
CA ALA A 188 12.56 36.35 23.44
C ALA A 188 11.38 35.41 23.77
N LYS A 189 10.31 35.96 24.35
CA LYS A 189 9.08 35.22 24.66
C LYS A 189 8.38 34.76 23.39
N ASP A 190 8.20 35.64 22.40
CA ASP A 190 7.51 35.27 21.15
C ASP A 190 8.33 34.25 20.35
N PHE A 191 9.66 34.37 20.34
CA PHE A 191 10.53 33.42 19.69
C PHE A 191 10.47 32.04 20.36
N ARG A 192 10.42 32.00 21.70
CA ARG A 192 10.17 30.75 22.43
C ARG A 192 8.83 30.13 22.05
N THR A 193 7.75 30.92 22.05
CA THR A 193 6.41 30.43 21.67
C THR A 193 6.39 29.88 20.25
N PHE A 194 7.07 30.54 19.30
CA PHE A 194 7.23 30.02 17.95
C PHE A 194 7.96 28.67 17.93
N LEU A 195 9.12 28.59 18.58
CA LEU A 195 9.98 27.40 18.53
C LEU A 195 9.36 26.18 19.25
N GLU A 196 8.75 26.41 20.41
CA GLU A 196 8.05 25.38 21.20
C GLU A 196 6.69 25.02 20.58
N GLY A 197 6.17 25.84 19.65
CA GLY A 197 4.96 25.55 18.88
C GLY A 197 5.19 24.61 17.69
N ILE A 198 6.44 24.38 17.29
CA ILE A 198 6.81 23.41 16.25
C ILE A 198 6.77 22.01 16.86
N ASP A 199 6.16 21.06 16.14
CA ASP A 199 6.13 19.65 16.51
C ASP A 199 7.43 18.97 16.04
N TRP A 200 8.28 18.53 16.97
CA TRP A 200 9.59 17.98 16.65
C TRP A 200 9.58 16.46 16.79
N SER A 201 9.63 15.74 15.67
CA SER A 201 9.70 14.28 15.63
C SER A 201 10.99 13.83 14.96
N ILE A 202 11.98 13.43 15.76
CA ILE A 202 13.25 12.90 15.28
C ILE A 202 13.31 11.43 15.69
N THR A 203 13.25 10.53 14.71
CA THR A 203 13.18 9.07 14.87
C THR A 203 14.33 8.40 14.13
N ASP A 204 14.49 7.09 14.31
CA ASP A 204 15.42 6.25 13.54
C ASP A 204 14.68 5.38 12.50
N GLU A 205 13.46 5.78 12.12
CA GLU A 205 12.62 5.03 11.20
C GLU A 205 13.14 5.06 9.77
N THR A 206 13.28 3.88 9.18
CA THR A 206 13.59 3.72 7.76
C THR A 206 12.32 3.74 6.91
N ASN A 207 12.48 3.78 5.58
CA ASN A 207 11.34 3.65 4.66
C ASN A 207 10.55 2.34 4.89
N GLU A 208 11.23 1.26 5.25
CA GLU A 208 10.60 -0.04 5.53
C GLU A 208 9.72 0.02 6.79
N THR A 209 10.20 0.63 7.87
CA THR A 209 9.41 0.79 9.11
C THR A 209 8.25 1.78 8.91
N LEU A 210 8.47 2.81 8.09
CA LEU A 210 7.44 3.79 7.78
C LEU A 210 6.36 3.21 6.87
N GLU A 211 6.74 2.34 5.93
CA GLU A 211 5.79 1.57 5.10
C GLU A 211 4.92 0.67 5.95
N GLN A 212 5.50 -0.04 6.92
CA GLN A 212 4.71 -0.84 7.86
C GLN A 212 3.73 0.04 8.67
N SER A 213 4.19 1.20 9.14
CA SER A 213 3.33 2.17 9.84
C SER A 213 2.19 2.70 8.96
N ALA A 214 2.44 2.90 7.66
CA ALA A 214 1.42 3.29 6.70
C ALA A 214 0.38 2.17 6.47
N LEU A 215 0.83 0.92 6.37
CA LEU A 215 -0.07 -0.24 6.29
C LEU A 215 -0.93 -0.37 7.56
N ASP A 216 -0.35 -0.14 8.73
CA ASP A 216 -1.09 -0.17 9.99
C ASP A 216 -2.09 0.97 10.10
N ALA A 217 -1.74 2.17 9.60
CA ALA A 217 -2.67 3.29 9.46
C ALA A 217 -3.84 2.97 8.52
N ILE A 218 -3.59 2.25 7.41
CA ILE A 218 -4.66 1.76 6.53
C ILE A 218 -5.57 0.78 7.27
N ARG A 219 -5.01 -0.22 7.97
CA ARG A 219 -5.79 -1.24 8.70
C ARG A 219 -6.65 -0.66 9.81
N SER A 220 -6.13 0.36 10.50
CA SER A 220 -6.82 1.06 11.58
C SER A 220 -7.78 2.15 11.09
N SER A 221 -7.77 2.44 9.78
CA SER A 221 -8.64 3.45 9.20
C SER A 221 -10.12 3.06 9.32
N ARG A 222 -10.96 4.05 9.59
CA ARG A 222 -12.43 3.90 9.57
C ARG A 222 -13.00 3.52 8.21
N LEU A 223 -12.22 3.69 7.14
CA LEU A 223 -12.58 3.30 5.78
C LEU A 223 -12.28 1.81 5.51
N PHE A 224 -11.44 1.20 6.34
CA PHE A 224 -11.08 -0.20 6.23
C PHE A 224 -12.21 -1.10 6.70
N THR A 225 -12.38 -2.24 6.03
CA THR A 225 -13.41 -3.24 6.32
C THR A 225 -12.83 -4.62 6.06
N HIS A 226 -13.50 -5.69 6.50
CA HIS A 226 -13.06 -7.07 6.24
C HIS A 226 -12.83 -7.38 4.76
N ARG A 227 -13.49 -6.66 3.83
CA ARG A 227 -13.32 -6.84 2.37
C ARG A 227 -11.98 -6.32 1.84
N HIS A 228 -11.30 -5.48 2.62
CA HIS A 228 -9.99 -4.93 2.28
C HIS A 228 -8.83 -5.78 2.81
N ALA A 229 -9.12 -6.87 3.53
CA ALA A 229 -8.07 -7.75 4.06
C ALA A 229 -7.19 -8.29 2.92
N ASN A 230 -5.87 -8.23 3.10
CA ASN A 230 -4.84 -8.57 2.11
C ASN A 230 -4.74 -7.61 0.91
N LEU A 231 -5.44 -6.47 0.94
CA LEU A 231 -5.37 -5.42 -0.09
C LEU A 231 -4.62 -4.16 0.40
N GLU A 232 -4.03 -4.18 1.60
CA GLU A 232 -3.39 -3.03 2.23
C GLU A 232 -2.26 -2.44 1.40
N THR A 233 -1.40 -3.29 0.83
CA THR A 233 -0.28 -2.84 -0.02
C THR A 233 -0.78 -2.16 -1.29
N TYR A 234 -1.89 -2.63 -1.86
CA TYR A 234 -2.50 -2.02 -3.03
C TYR A 234 -3.17 -0.68 -2.70
N LEU A 235 -3.86 -0.61 -1.57
CA LEU A 235 -4.42 0.63 -1.02
C LEU A 235 -3.31 1.66 -0.82
N LEU A 236 -2.21 1.24 -0.20
CA LEU A 236 -1.05 2.10 0.03
C LEU A 236 -0.47 2.58 -1.29
N SER A 237 -0.14 1.68 -2.22
CA SER A 237 0.43 2.06 -3.52
C SER A 237 -0.47 3.06 -4.26
N THR A 238 -1.78 2.79 -4.30
CA THR A 238 -2.74 3.66 -4.98
C THR A 238 -2.80 5.05 -4.34
N LEU A 239 -2.79 5.12 -3.01
CA LEU A 239 -2.74 6.39 -2.28
C LEU A 239 -1.45 7.16 -2.56
N LEU A 240 -0.29 6.49 -2.50
CA LEU A 240 1.01 7.14 -2.76
C LEU A 240 1.09 7.64 -4.20
N ASP A 241 0.60 6.87 -5.17
CA ASP A 241 0.55 7.25 -6.58
C ASP A 241 -0.37 8.45 -6.81
N GLU A 242 -1.51 8.51 -6.11
CA GLU A 242 -2.44 9.63 -6.21
C GLU A 242 -1.85 10.91 -5.62
N LEU A 243 -1.15 10.82 -4.48
CA LEU A 243 -0.42 11.95 -3.89
C LEU A 243 0.67 12.47 -4.84
N GLU A 244 1.43 11.58 -5.47
CA GLU A 244 2.48 11.94 -6.45
C GLU A 244 1.89 12.57 -7.72
N LYS A 245 0.84 11.99 -8.29
CA LYS A 245 0.17 12.54 -9.48
C LYS A 245 -0.38 13.94 -9.23
N ARG A 246 -0.89 14.18 -8.02
CA ARG A 246 -1.43 15.48 -7.59
C ARG A 246 -0.32 16.48 -7.32
N SER A 247 0.80 16.08 -6.71
CA SER A 247 1.90 17.00 -6.39
C SER A 247 2.49 17.66 -7.63
N ALA A 248 2.46 16.98 -8.78
CA ALA A 248 2.91 17.48 -10.08
C ALA A 248 1.94 18.46 -10.77
N LYS A 249 0.74 18.71 -10.22
CA LYS A 249 -0.25 19.61 -10.85
C LYS A 249 0.15 21.08 -10.66
N PRO A 250 0.00 21.94 -11.70
CA PRO A 250 0.41 23.34 -11.63
C PRO A 250 -0.52 24.19 -10.75
N VAL A 251 -1.81 23.82 -10.67
CA VAL A 251 -2.80 24.57 -9.91
C VAL A 251 -2.84 24.06 -8.46
N PRO A 252 -2.64 24.91 -7.44
CA PRO A 252 -2.61 24.50 -6.03
C PRO A 252 -3.82 23.67 -5.56
N SER A 253 -5.03 24.00 -6.00
CA SER A 253 -6.25 23.27 -5.64
C SER A 253 -6.27 21.84 -6.16
N ASP A 254 -5.66 21.59 -7.32
CA ASP A 254 -5.63 20.26 -7.95
C ASP A 254 -4.61 19.34 -7.26
N ARG A 255 -3.72 19.92 -6.46
CA ARG A 255 -2.72 19.19 -5.65
C ARG A 255 -3.33 18.61 -4.38
N LEU A 256 -4.53 19.04 -4.00
CA LEU A 256 -5.21 18.59 -2.79
C LEU A 256 -5.90 17.23 -3.03
N LEU A 257 -5.57 16.25 -2.21
CA LEU A 257 -6.28 15.00 -2.03
C LEU A 257 -7.20 15.15 -0.81
N ASN A 258 -8.49 14.85 -0.94
CA ASN A 258 -9.46 15.03 0.15
C ASN A 258 -10.02 13.69 0.67
N THR A 259 -10.75 13.75 1.78
CA THR A 259 -11.33 12.55 2.42
C THR A 259 -12.23 11.74 1.48
N ASP A 260 -12.98 12.39 0.58
CA ASP A 260 -13.87 11.68 -0.34
C ASP A 260 -13.10 10.99 -1.47
N THR A 261 -12.02 11.59 -1.97
CA THR A 261 -11.08 10.90 -2.87
C THR A 261 -10.50 9.66 -2.20
N LEU A 262 -10.12 9.74 -0.92
CA LEU A 262 -9.62 8.57 -0.21
C LEU A 262 -10.69 7.48 -0.06
N LYS A 263 -11.92 7.84 0.30
CA LYS A 263 -13.05 6.89 0.32
C LYS A 263 -13.22 6.22 -1.04
N ASN A 264 -13.11 6.98 -2.13
CA ASN A 264 -13.19 6.45 -3.48
C ASN A 264 -12.04 5.49 -3.77
N ILE A 265 -10.79 5.76 -3.36
CA ILE A 265 -9.68 4.80 -3.51
C ILE A 265 -10.01 3.48 -2.81
N PHE A 266 -10.52 3.52 -1.57
CA PHE A 266 -10.93 2.32 -0.83
C PHE A 266 -12.04 1.56 -1.58
N ASN A 267 -13.08 2.26 -2.03
CA ASN A 267 -14.20 1.66 -2.75
C ASN A 267 -13.81 1.13 -4.14
N GLU A 268 -12.99 1.86 -4.90
CA GLU A 268 -12.55 1.51 -6.24
C GLU A 268 -11.71 0.25 -6.24
N ILE A 269 -10.87 0.03 -5.22
CA ILE A 269 -10.12 -1.23 -5.08
C ILE A 269 -11.06 -2.43 -4.89
N LEU A 270 -12.22 -2.24 -4.25
CA LEU A 270 -13.26 -3.26 -4.15
C LEU A 270 -14.07 -3.45 -5.44
N LEU A 271 -14.10 -2.47 -6.34
CA LEU A 271 -14.84 -2.50 -7.61
C LEU A 271 -13.96 -2.95 -8.79
N GLY A 272 -12.69 -2.57 -8.79
CA GLY A 272 -11.65 -2.93 -9.76
C GLY A 272 -11.11 -4.36 -9.60
N SER A 273 -11.52 -5.06 -8.53
CA SER A 273 -11.19 -6.45 -8.23
C SER A 273 -11.96 -7.49 -9.08
N ASN A 274 -12.55 -7.07 -10.21
CA ASN A 274 -13.46 -7.91 -10.98
C ASN A 274 -12.84 -8.91 -11.98
N ALA A 275 -11.51 -9.07 -12.04
CA ALA A 275 -10.93 -10.23 -12.74
C ALA A 275 -9.53 -10.67 -12.24
N GLU A 276 -8.63 -9.73 -11.93
CA GLU A 276 -7.21 -10.07 -11.65
C GLU A 276 -6.89 -10.28 -10.16
N PHE A 277 -7.75 -9.80 -9.25
CA PHE A 277 -7.46 -9.70 -7.81
C PHE A 277 -8.26 -10.62 -6.89
N ARG A 278 -9.04 -11.56 -7.44
CA ARG A 278 -9.69 -12.60 -6.64
C ARG A 278 -8.64 -13.57 -6.09
N VAL A 279 -8.89 -14.09 -4.89
CA VAL A 279 -7.99 -15.06 -4.24
C VAL A 279 -8.12 -16.43 -4.88
N GLU A 280 -7.05 -17.22 -4.77
CA GLU A 280 -7.04 -18.64 -5.12
C GLU A 280 -8.03 -19.39 -4.22
N ASP A 281 -8.77 -20.37 -4.78
CA ASP A 281 -9.67 -21.18 -3.98
C ASP A 281 -8.85 -22.11 -3.07
N PRO A 282 -9.02 -22.07 -1.73
CA PRO A 282 -8.30 -22.97 -0.82
C PRO A 282 -8.57 -24.45 -1.11
N ALA A 283 -9.63 -24.78 -1.87
CA ALA A 283 -9.90 -26.14 -2.34
C ALA A 283 -8.76 -26.76 -3.17
N VAL A 284 -7.84 -25.95 -3.71
CA VAL A 284 -6.63 -26.43 -4.40
C VAL A 284 -5.80 -27.35 -3.51
N GLU A 285 -5.69 -27.06 -2.21
CA GLU A 285 -4.89 -27.85 -1.27
C GLU A 285 -5.44 -29.27 -1.08
N HIS A 286 -6.74 -29.45 -1.34
CA HIS A 286 -7.42 -30.73 -1.22
C HIS A 286 -7.43 -31.54 -2.52
N TRP A 287 -7.05 -30.95 -3.66
CA TRP A 287 -7.05 -31.64 -4.95
C TRP A 287 -5.96 -32.71 -5.03
N ASP A 288 -4.73 -32.38 -4.63
CA ASP A 288 -3.58 -33.28 -4.75
C ASP A 288 -3.65 -34.48 -3.78
N ALA A 289 -4.55 -34.43 -2.79
CA ALA A 289 -4.78 -35.51 -1.84
C ALA A 289 -5.84 -36.54 -2.31
N LEU A 290 -6.53 -36.27 -3.43
CA LEU A 290 -7.55 -37.17 -3.96
C LEU A 290 -6.90 -38.40 -4.62
N THR A 291 -7.48 -39.56 -4.37
CA THR A 291 -7.11 -40.82 -5.02
C THR A 291 -8.31 -41.37 -5.77
N ALA A 292 -8.18 -41.53 -7.08
CA ALA A 292 -9.19 -42.21 -7.87
C ALA A 292 -9.19 -43.73 -7.55
N ASN A 293 -10.38 -44.28 -7.34
CA ASN A 293 -10.58 -45.72 -7.07
C ASN A 293 -11.16 -46.48 -8.27
N ASP A 294 -11.75 -45.75 -9.23
CA ASP A 294 -12.10 -46.26 -10.55
C ASP A 294 -10.86 -46.11 -11.47
N PHE A 295 -10.73 -46.96 -12.50
CA PHE A 295 -9.66 -46.87 -13.50
C PHE A 295 -10.19 -46.79 -14.93
N ARG A 296 -11.52 -46.70 -15.08
CA ARG A 296 -12.19 -46.61 -16.37
C ARG A 296 -12.17 -45.19 -16.90
N ASN A 297 -11.84 -45.06 -18.18
CA ASN A 297 -11.94 -43.79 -18.89
C ASN A 297 -13.40 -43.41 -19.23
N LEU A 298 -13.61 -42.21 -19.79
CA LEU A 298 -14.94 -41.71 -20.15
C LEU A 298 -15.72 -42.65 -21.08
N GLU A 299 -15.04 -43.27 -22.05
CA GLU A 299 -15.67 -44.19 -23.02
C GLU A 299 -16.17 -45.46 -22.33
N GLU A 300 -15.33 -46.07 -21.50
CA GLU A 300 -15.63 -47.29 -20.76
C GLU A 300 -16.79 -47.09 -19.76
N LYS A 301 -16.85 -45.92 -19.12
CA LYS A 301 -17.94 -45.54 -18.19
C LYS A 301 -19.26 -45.30 -18.88
N ILE A 302 -19.26 -44.72 -20.08
CA ILE A 302 -20.49 -44.54 -20.85
C ILE A 302 -20.99 -45.89 -21.38
N LEU A 303 -20.09 -46.74 -21.86
CA LEU A 303 -20.44 -48.06 -22.39
C LEU A 303 -20.89 -49.05 -21.31
N SER A 304 -20.48 -48.87 -20.05
CA SER A 304 -20.95 -49.72 -18.93
C SER A 304 -22.44 -49.51 -18.64
N VAL A 305 -22.92 -48.27 -18.71
CA VAL A 305 -24.35 -47.93 -18.51
C VAL A 305 -25.17 -47.97 -19.81
N CYS A 306 -24.53 -47.79 -20.97
CA CYS A 306 -25.19 -47.79 -22.28
C CYS A 306 -24.35 -48.51 -23.35
N PRO A 307 -24.45 -49.84 -23.47
CA PRO A 307 -23.61 -50.63 -24.39
C PRO A 307 -23.78 -50.28 -25.88
N ASN A 308 -24.94 -49.74 -26.26
CA ASN A 308 -25.28 -49.38 -27.65
C ASN A 308 -25.10 -47.89 -27.94
N PHE A 309 -24.32 -47.16 -27.14
CA PHE A 309 -24.12 -45.73 -27.30
C PHE A 309 -23.47 -45.41 -28.66
N SER A 310 -23.97 -44.38 -29.34
CA SER A 310 -23.49 -43.97 -30.65
C SER A 310 -22.00 -43.60 -30.62
N SER A 311 -21.20 -44.35 -31.39
CA SER A 311 -19.77 -44.09 -31.56
C SER A 311 -19.47 -42.68 -32.09
N SER A 312 -20.40 -42.07 -32.83
CA SER A 312 -20.26 -40.70 -33.32
C SER A 312 -20.43 -39.67 -32.21
N LYS A 313 -21.38 -39.88 -31.29
CA LYS A 313 -21.60 -38.99 -30.13
C LYS A 313 -20.49 -39.17 -29.09
N LEU A 314 -20.02 -40.40 -28.90
CA LEU A 314 -18.91 -40.69 -27.99
C LEU A 314 -17.64 -39.94 -28.43
N LYS A 315 -17.33 -39.94 -29.74
CA LYS A 315 -16.24 -39.13 -30.30
C LYS A 315 -16.41 -37.62 -30.07
N VAL A 316 -17.64 -37.11 -30.04
CA VAL A 316 -17.90 -35.69 -29.72
C VAL A 316 -17.53 -35.41 -28.27
N LEU A 317 -17.99 -36.24 -27.33
CA LEU A 317 -17.70 -36.08 -25.90
C LEU A 317 -16.19 -36.20 -25.62
N ALA A 318 -15.52 -37.19 -26.21
CA ALA A 318 -14.07 -37.35 -26.09
C ALA A 318 -13.30 -36.13 -26.63
N ARG A 319 -13.76 -35.50 -27.73
CA ARG A 319 -13.15 -34.25 -28.23
C ARG A 319 -13.33 -33.08 -27.28
N VAL A 320 -14.50 -32.94 -26.66
CA VAL A 320 -14.76 -31.89 -25.66
C VAL A 320 -13.85 -32.07 -24.44
N CYS A 321 -13.72 -33.31 -23.96
CA CYS A 321 -12.80 -33.67 -22.87
C CYS A 321 -11.33 -33.34 -23.22
N ALA A 322 -10.87 -33.73 -24.41
CA ALA A 322 -9.50 -33.48 -24.86
C ALA A 322 -9.19 -31.98 -25.01
N LEU A 323 -10.16 -31.19 -25.50
CA LEU A 323 -10.03 -29.74 -25.58
C LEU A 323 -9.93 -29.10 -24.19
N ALA A 324 -10.73 -29.57 -23.22
CA ALA A 324 -10.68 -29.09 -21.85
C ALA A 324 -9.30 -29.31 -21.23
N ARG A 325 -8.72 -30.52 -21.35
CA ARG A 325 -7.38 -30.87 -20.86
C ARG A 325 -6.26 -29.97 -21.40
N ASN A 326 -6.34 -29.56 -22.66
CA ASN A 326 -5.34 -28.65 -23.23
C ASN A 326 -5.39 -27.25 -22.56
N VAL A 327 -6.57 -26.81 -22.14
CA VAL A 327 -6.75 -25.52 -21.42
C VAL A 327 -6.28 -25.62 -19.97
N GLU A 328 -6.25 -26.81 -19.36
CA GLU A 328 -5.75 -27.04 -18.00
C GLU A 328 -4.24 -26.75 -17.86
N GLN A 329 -3.46 -26.88 -18.93
CA GLN A 329 -2.01 -26.66 -18.91
C GLN A 329 -1.61 -25.18 -18.69
N GLU A 330 -2.49 -24.21 -19.01
CA GLU A 330 -2.19 -22.77 -18.91
C GLU A 330 -2.60 -22.12 -17.56
N GLY A 331 -3.16 -22.90 -16.62
CA GLY A 331 -3.75 -22.37 -15.38
C GLY A 331 -3.90 -23.40 -14.25
N GLN A 332 -2.90 -24.27 -14.09
CA GLN A 332 -2.99 -25.50 -13.29
C GLN A 332 -3.62 -25.33 -11.90
N ARG A 333 -3.28 -24.30 -11.13
CA ARG A 333 -3.75 -24.16 -9.75
C ARG A 333 -5.22 -23.72 -9.64
N GLU A 334 -5.60 -22.64 -10.32
CA GLU A 334 -6.99 -22.16 -10.34
C GLU A 334 -7.95 -23.22 -10.90
N MET A 335 -7.47 -24.00 -11.88
CA MET A 335 -8.21 -25.11 -12.45
C MET A 335 -8.45 -26.22 -11.41
N LYS A 336 -7.43 -26.62 -10.65
CA LYS A 336 -7.56 -27.65 -9.60
C LYS A 336 -8.60 -27.27 -8.55
N GLY A 337 -8.60 -26.01 -8.12
CA GLY A 337 -9.58 -25.51 -7.16
C GLY A 337 -11.01 -25.59 -7.71
N MET A 338 -11.18 -25.18 -8.98
CA MET A 338 -12.46 -25.29 -9.67
C MET A 338 -12.91 -26.75 -9.86
N LEU A 339 -12.01 -27.65 -10.27
CA LEU A 339 -12.30 -29.08 -10.44
C LEU A 339 -12.73 -29.73 -9.12
N ARG A 340 -12.08 -29.38 -8.00
CA ARG A 340 -12.49 -29.88 -6.67
C ARG A 340 -13.92 -29.49 -6.32
N ARG A 341 -14.30 -28.24 -6.59
CA ARG A 341 -15.66 -27.72 -6.35
C ARG A 341 -16.70 -28.35 -7.26
N ILE A 342 -16.36 -28.55 -8.54
CA ILE A 342 -17.22 -29.24 -9.50
C ILE A 342 -17.43 -30.69 -9.04
N LEU A 343 -16.36 -31.37 -8.61
CA LEU A 343 -16.44 -32.74 -8.10
C LEU A 343 -17.40 -32.86 -6.92
N ASP A 344 -17.26 -32.04 -5.87
CA ASP A 344 -18.13 -32.07 -4.68
C ASP A 344 -19.61 -31.95 -5.02
N VAL A 345 -19.94 -31.05 -5.95
CA VAL A 345 -21.32 -30.81 -6.37
C VAL A 345 -21.83 -31.95 -7.25
N CYS A 346 -21.03 -32.43 -8.18
CA CYS A 346 -21.41 -33.55 -9.04
C CYS A 346 -21.61 -34.85 -8.24
N GLU A 347 -20.76 -35.15 -7.26
CA GLU A 347 -20.92 -36.29 -6.35
C GLU A 347 -22.22 -36.19 -5.56
N THR A 348 -22.53 -34.99 -5.03
CA THR A 348 -23.77 -34.75 -4.28
C THR A 348 -25.01 -35.00 -5.15
N GLU A 349 -25.00 -34.53 -6.39
CA GLU A 349 -26.11 -34.75 -7.34
C GLU A 349 -26.23 -36.23 -7.75
N LEU A 350 -25.11 -36.91 -8.00
CA LEU A 350 -25.10 -38.34 -8.35
C LEU A 350 -25.64 -39.21 -7.22
N LEU A 351 -25.32 -38.91 -5.96
CA LEU A 351 -25.89 -39.59 -4.79
C LEU A 351 -27.43 -39.45 -4.72
N GLY A 352 -27.98 -38.36 -5.27
CA GLY A 352 -29.41 -38.11 -5.35
C GLY A 352 -30.11 -38.80 -6.53
N MET A 353 -29.36 -39.33 -7.51
CA MET A 353 -29.93 -40.02 -8.65
C MET A 353 -30.32 -41.47 -8.29
N PRO A 354 -31.44 -41.98 -8.82
CA PRO A 354 -31.79 -43.39 -8.64
C PRO A 354 -30.70 -44.27 -9.25
N SER A 355 -30.33 -45.37 -8.57
CA SER A 355 -29.36 -46.32 -9.11
C SER A 355 -29.95 -47.00 -10.35
N VAL A 356 -29.43 -46.65 -11.53
CA VAL A 356 -29.87 -47.21 -12.81
C VAL A 356 -28.75 -48.07 -13.40
N GLN A 357 -29.00 -49.38 -13.54
CA GLN A 357 -28.03 -50.32 -14.12
C GLN A 357 -27.94 -50.26 -15.66
N ALA A 358 -28.96 -49.70 -16.34
CA ALA A 358 -28.99 -49.54 -17.79
C ALA A 358 -29.68 -48.24 -18.18
N MET A 359 -28.95 -47.35 -18.85
CA MET A 359 -29.44 -46.06 -19.33
C MET A 359 -29.57 -46.08 -20.85
N THR A 360 -30.57 -45.37 -21.36
CA THR A 360 -30.66 -45.04 -22.78
C THR A 360 -29.63 -43.97 -23.15
N GLU A 361 -29.31 -43.88 -24.44
CA GLU A 361 -28.39 -42.85 -24.95
C GLU A 361 -28.83 -41.43 -24.58
N GLN A 362 -30.14 -41.17 -24.55
CA GLN A 362 -30.68 -39.85 -24.19
C GLN A 362 -30.52 -39.58 -22.68
N GLU A 363 -30.77 -40.57 -21.83
CA GLU A 363 -30.62 -40.42 -20.37
C GLU A 363 -29.16 -40.15 -19.97
N VAL A 364 -28.18 -40.77 -20.64
CA VAL A 364 -26.76 -40.48 -20.40
C VAL A 364 -26.41 -39.04 -20.76
N LEU A 365 -26.91 -38.55 -21.92
CA LEU A 365 -26.68 -37.17 -22.35
C LEU A 365 -27.36 -36.17 -21.41
N ASP A 366 -28.59 -36.46 -20.99
CA ASP A 366 -29.36 -35.61 -20.07
C ASP A 366 -28.70 -35.55 -18.69
N ALA A 367 -28.14 -36.66 -18.19
CA ALA A 367 -27.38 -36.70 -16.94
C ALA A 367 -26.11 -35.84 -17.01
N ILE A 368 -25.33 -35.96 -18.08
CA ILE A 368 -24.12 -35.14 -18.28
C ILE A 368 -24.49 -33.65 -18.39
N ASP A 369 -25.54 -33.32 -19.14
CA ASP A 369 -26.01 -31.94 -19.30
C ASP A 369 -26.56 -31.38 -17.98
N HIS A 370 -27.23 -32.20 -17.18
CA HIS A 370 -27.68 -31.82 -15.85
C HIS A 370 -26.50 -31.50 -14.92
N LEU A 371 -25.53 -32.42 -14.79
CA LEU A 371 -24.33 -32.20 -13.97
C LEU A 371 -23.56 -30.96 -14.42
N SER A 372 -23.45 -30.73 -15.74
CA SER A 372 -22.80 -29.54 -16.30
C SER A 372 -23.52 -28.25 -15.91
N LYS A 373 -24.86 -28.23 -15.90
CA LYS A 373 -25.65 -27.07 -15.48
C LYS A 373 -25.52 -26.79 -13.99
N VAL A 374 -25.56 -27.82 -13.15
CA VAL A 374 -25.40 -27.64 -11.70
C VAL A 374 -23.99 -27.14 -11.37
N ALA A 375 -22.97 -27.74 -11.98
CA ALA A 375 -21.58 -27.28 -11.88
C ALA A 375 -21.44 -25.81 -12.33
N GLU A 376 -22.07 -25.43 -13.43
CA GLU A 376 -22.06 -24.05 -13.93
C GLU A 376 -22.67 -23.08 -12.92
N GLN A 377 -23.86 -23.38 -12.38
CA GLN A 377 -24.50 -22.55 -11.36
C GLN A 377 -23.65 -22.43 -10.09
N HIS A 378 -23.03 -23.52 -9.66
CA HIS A 378 -22.16 -23.51 -8.49
C HIS A 378 -20.91 -22.66 -8.71
N VAL A 379 -20.20 -22.85 -9.83
CA VAL A 379 -19.03 -22.06 -10.21
C VAL A 379 -19.39 -20.58 -10.36
N LEU A 380 -20.54 -20.25 -10.96
CA LEU A 380 -21.03 -18.87 -11.06
C LEU A 380 -21.19 -18.20 -9.69
N THR A 381 -21.65 -18.94 -8.69
CA THR A 381 -21.78 -18.44 -7.31
C THR A 381 -20.40 -18.21 -6.69
N LEU A 382 -19.50 -19.17 -6.83
CA LEU A 382 -18.14 -19.10 -6.28
C LEU A 382 -17.26 -18.03 -6.93
N ARG A 383 -17.56 -17.64 -8.17
CA ARG A 383 -16.88 -16.54 -8.88
C ARG A 383 -17.01 -15.19 -8.19
N ALA A 384 -17.99 -15.00 -7.30
CA ALA A 384 -18.06 -13.80 -6.49
C ALA A 384 -16.86 -13.67 -5.53
N THR A 385 -16.23 -14.80 -5.18
CA THR A 385 -15.20 -14.89 -4.15
C THR A 385 -13.83 -15.30 -4.72
N TYR A 386 -13.80 -16.28 -5.64
CA TYR A 386 -12.56 -16.92 -6.10
C TYR A 386 -12.20 -16.62 -7.56
N ARG A 387 -10.91 -16.73 -7.88
CA ARG A 387 -10.38 -16.53 -9.24
C ARG A 387 -10.50 -17.81 -10.07
N TYR A 388 -11.34 -17.77 -11.11
CA TYR A 388 -11.42 -18.83 -12.13
C TYR A 388 -11.28 -18.23 -13.54
N LYS A 389 -10.38 -18.78 -14.35
CA LYS A 389 -10.13 -18.36 -15.74
C LYS A 389 -11.25 -18.76 -16.70
N GLN A 390 -11.75 -20.00 -16.60
CA GLN A 390 -12.77 -20.52 -17.50
C GLN A 390 -14.16 -19.99 -17.14
N ARG A 391 -14.90 -19.54 -18.16
CA ARG A 391 -16.13 -18.74 -17.98
C ARG A 391 -17.37 -19.35 -18.60
N ASP A 392 -17.20 -20.01 -19.73
CA ASP A 392 -18.28 -20.47 -20.59
C ASP A 392 -18.75 -21.90 -20.26
N HIS A 393 -19.99 -22.18 -20.64
CA HIS A 393 -20.63 -23.48 -20.46
C HIS A 393 -19.83 -24.64 -21.08
N HIS A 394 -19.18 -24.45 -22.24
CA HIS A 394 -18.43 -25.52 -22.89
C HIS A 394 -17.20 -25.91 -22.09
N SER A 395 -16.50 -24.93 -21.51
CA SER A 395 -15.37 -25.16 -20.63
C SER A 395 -15.78 -25.93 -19.36
N ILE A 396 -16.89 -25.55 -18.72
CA ILE A 396 -17.39 -26.22 -17.51
C ILE A 396 -17.86 -27.64 -17.82
N LYS A 397 -18.59 -27.84 -18.92
CA LYS A 397 -18.96 -29.17 -19.41
C LYS A 397 -17.72 -30.02 -19.70
N GLY A 398 -16.68 -29.42 -20.27
CA GLY A 398 -15.37 -30.05 -20.47
C GLY A 398 -14.75 -30.52 -19.16
N ALA A 399 -14.74 -29.66 -18.13
CA ALA A 399 -14.22 -29.99 -16.80
C ALA A 399 -14.98 -31.17 -16.14
N VAL A 400 -16.31 -31.20 -16.26
CA VAL A 400 -17.12 -32.35 -15.80
C VAL A 400 -16.72 -33.63 -16.53
N LEU A 401 -16.55 -33.59 -17.86
CA LEU A 401 -16.10 -34.75 -18.63
C LEU A 401 -14.69 -35.19 -18.24
N THR A 402 -13.78 -34.26 -17.94
CA THR A 402 -12.45 -34.58 -17.41
C THR A 402 -12.56 -35.36 -16.11
N LEU A 403 -13.48 -35.01 -15.20
CA LEU A 403 -13.67 -35.76 -13.94
C LEU A 403 -14.17 -37.20 -14.18
N PHE A 404 -14.98 -37.44 -15.20
CA PHE A 404 -15.32 -38.80 -15.61
C PHE A 404 -14.09 -39.55 -16.15
N ASP A 405 -13.29 -38.90 -16.98
CA ASP A 405 -12.11 -39.49 -17.63
C ASP A 405 -10.93 -39.73 -16.66
N ASP A 406 -10.71 -38.80 -15.73
CA ASP A 406 -9.72 -38.89 -14.62
C ASP A 406 -10.21 -39.75 -13.45
N CYS A 407 -11.25 -40.55 -13.68
CA CYS A 407 -11.68 -41.59 -12.78
C CYS A 407 -12.32 -41.14 -11.45
N PHE A 408 -12.81 -39.89 -11.37
CA PHE A 408 -13.45 -39.34 -10.17
C PHE A 408 -14.98 -39.44 -10.17
N LEU A 409 -15.63 -39.47 -11.34
CA LEU A 409 -17.09 -39.57 -11.45
C LEU A 409 -17.50 -40.80 -12.26
N ALA A 410 -18.58 -41.47 -11.87
CA ALA A 410 -19.19 -42.56 -12.65
C ALA A 410 -20.72 -42.55 -12.51
N LEU A 411 -21.43 -42.94 -13.59
CA LEU A 411 -22.90 -42.99 -13.59
C LEU A 411 -23.46 -44.29 -12.99
N ASP A 412 -22.61 -45.30 -12.82
CA ASP A 412 -22.96 -46.63 -12.28
C ASP A 412 -22.52 -46.86 -10.83
N GLU A 413 -21.92 -45.85 -10.18
CA GLU A 413 -21.60 -45.95 -8.76
C GLU A 413 -22.87 -45.94 -7.91
N ALA A 414 -23.14 -47.05 -7.23
CA ALA A 414 -24.16 -47.11 -6.19
C ALA A 414 -23.70 -46.26 -4.98
N PRO A 415 -24.63 -45.60 -4.26
CA PRO A 415 -24.28 -44.95 -3.01
C PRO A 415 -23.71 -46.01 -2.07
N ASN A 416 -22.40 -45.98 -1.84
CA ASN A 416 -21.78 -46.78 -0.79
C ASN A 416 -22.40 -46.30 0.52
N GLY A 417 -23.29 -47.14 1.07
CA GLY A 417 -23.79 -46.96 2.41
C GLY A 417 -22.61 -46.80 3.36
N LYS A 418 -22.57 -45.65 4.04
CA LYS A 418 -21.92 -45.59 5.35
C LYS A 418 -22.77 -46.37 6.35
#